data_AF-A0A2A3Y1M3-F1
#
_entry.id   AF-A0A2A3Y1M3-F1
#
_cell.length_a   1.000
_cell.length_b   1.000
_cell.length_c   1.000
_cell.angle_alpha   90.00
_cell.angle_beta   90.00
_cell.angle_gamma   90.00
#
_symmetry.space_group_name_H-M   'P 1'
#
loop_
_entity.id
_entity.type
_entity.pdbx_description
1 polymer ?
#
loop_
_entity_poly.entity_id
_entity_poly.type
_entity_poly.pdbx_seq_one_letter_code
_entity_poly.pdbx_strand_id
1 'polypeptide(L)'
;MFYSFIYAQGLGATTSVHCLVTSQPYALVVISQIINTGYLIHVKGTSVSNSSSVPRRGVLIGSTAAAITGLLAANSTAASAAPAKKAPAATPKLKFAADGKFKIVQFNDTQDGPRTDRRTLELMDKVLDTEKPGFALINGDVINGSPKTTTEVKQAINNVVQPMESRGVPWALTFGNHDEDSMPNGTNMTDAKILDFVRGYEFNTNSKNDKIQGESNSQLLIASSKNAKPAFGIWLLDSNRYAPKTIGGQDFEGLMSYDWIRPEQIAWYREASQATEARYGKVQSLMFFHIPLWEHHHMWYGSQFTSNDADHEKAAAKHSIEGVKNEGIYVGAFNSGLFTALQERGDVRGVYCGHDHINTFKGDYYGIELGYAPGTGFGTYGLGGTENHELRGARVFELDENKDGVYTGTRTVFAKDLGIDMSAKAQPLDEPLPMK
;
A
#
# COMPACT_ATOMS: atom_id res chain seq x y z
N MET A 1 -13.11 -7.74 -44.47
CA MET A 1 -12.44 -6.83 -45.42
C MET A 1 -12.27 -5.48 -44.75
N PHE A 2 -11.06 -5.20 -44.26
CA PHE A 2 -10.60 -3.87 -43.88
C PHE A 2 -9.14 -3.80 -44.36
N TYR A 3 -8.82 -2.80 -45.17
CA TYR A 3 -7.46 -2.52 -45.64
C TYR A 3 -6.96 -1.28 -44.92
N SER A 4 -5.80 -1.35 -44.28
CA SER A 4 -5.01 -0.18 -43.90
C SER A 4 -3.71 -0.20 -44.68
N PHE A 5 -3.45 0.87 -45.44
CA PHE A 5 -2.19 1.11 -46.13
C PHE A 5 -1.28 1.95 -45.23
N ILE A 6 -0.04 1.51 -45.01
CA ILE A 6 1.02 2.35 -44.47
C ILE A 6 2.02 2.60 -45.60
N TYR A 7 2.18 3.87 -45.96
CA TYR A 7 3.21 4.34 -46.89
C TYR A 7 4.47 4.68 -46.10
N ALA A 8 5.60 4.08 -46.47
CA ALA A 8 6.92 4.56 -46.09
C ALA A 8 7.76 4.70 -47.37
N GLN A 9 8.15 5.92 -47.71
CA GLN A 9 9.10 6.21 -48.79
C GLN A 9 10.53 6.01 -48.27
N GLY A 10 11.29 5.13 -48.93
CA GLY A 10 12.71 4.95 -48.68
C GLY A 10 13.24 3.62 -49.20
N LEU A 11 13.66 3.63 -50.48
CA LEU A 11 14.59 2.68 -51.11
C LEU A 11 14.24 1.18 -51.02
N GLY A 12 13.36 0.74 -51.93
CA GLY A 12 13.65 -0.42 -52.79
C GLY A 12 13.68 -1.81 -52.16
N ALA A 13 12.61 -2.25 -51.50
CA ALA A 13 12.11 -3.64 -51.53
C ALA A 13 10.77 -3.73 -50.76
N THR A 14 9.68 -4.05 -51.44
CA THR A 14 8.37 -4.33 -50.82
C THR A 14 8.35 -5.76 -50.29
N THR A 15 8.13 -5.95 -48.99
CA THR A 15 7.79 -7.26 -48.40
C THR A 15 6.43 -7.15 -47.72
N SER A 16 5.44 -7.86 -48.24
CA SER A 16 4.09 -7.93 -47.68
C SER A 16 4.02 -9.06 -46.66
N VAL A 17 3.73 -8.76 -45.39
CA VAL A 17 3.48 -9.78 -44.35
C VAL A 17 1.97 -9.89 -44.14
N HIS A 18 1.39 -11.03 -44.50
CA HIS A 18 0.00 -11.36 -44.18
C HIS A 18 -0.04 -12.18 -42.89
N CYS A 19 -0.64 -11.64 -41.83
CA CYS A 19 -0.92 -12.39 -40.61
C CYS A 19 -2.35 -12.93 -40.68
N LEU A 20 -2.50 -14.26 -40.68
CA LEU A 20 -3.79 -14.94 -40.59
C LEU A 20 -4.00 -15.34 -39.13
N VAL A 21 -4.95 -14.70 -38.45
CA VAL A 21 -5.34 -15.06 -37.09
C VAL A 21 -6.46 -16.10 -37.18
N THR A 22 -6.17 -17.35 -36.80
CA THR A 22 -7.20 -18.38 -36.62
C THR A 22 -7.37 -18.67 -35.12
N SER A 23 -8.61 -18.92 -34.72
CA SER A 23 -9.01 -19.21 -33.35
C SER A 23 -8.75 -20.68 -33.00
N GLN A 24 -7.97 -20.89 -31.93
CA GLN A 24 -7.78 -22.08 -31.06
C GLN A 24 -6.30 -22.50 -30.91
N PRO A 25 -5.87 -22.94 -29.71
CA PRO A 25 -4.51 -22.79 -29.24
C PRO A 25 -3.58 -23.96 -29.63
N TYR A 26 -2.28 -23.67 -29.66
CA TYR A 26 -1.14 -24.58 -29.88
C TYR A 26 -0.82 -24.96 -31.33
N ALA A 27 -0.12 -24.07 -32.05
CA ALA A 27 0.99 -24.42 -32.95
C ALA A 27 1.65 -23.16 -33.52
N LEU A 28 2.90 -22.87 -33.11
CA LEU A 28 3.74 -21.91 -33.82
C LEU A 28 4.43 -22.67 -34.96
N VAL A 29 3.97 -22.49 -36.20
CA VAL A 29 4.64 -23.02 -37.40
C VAL A 29 5.48 -21.91 -38.01
N VAL A 30 6.80 -22.01 -37.88
CA VAL A 30 7.75 -21.14 -38.58
C VAL A 30 8.05 -21.77 -39.95
N ILE A 31 7.56 -21.17 -41.03
CA ILE A 31 7.98 -21.50 -42.40
C ILE A 31 9.03 -20.46 -42.81
N SER A 32 10.32 -20.81 -42.79
CA SER A 32 11.35 -20.02 -43.45
C SER A 32 11.44 -20.42 -44.92
N GLN A 33 11.11 -19.51 -45.84
CA GLN A 33 11.56 -19.63 -47.22
C GLN A 33 12.95 -19.00 -47.34
N ILE A 34 13.92 -19.85 -47.68
CA ILE A 34 15.29 -19.48 -48.01
C ILE A 34 15.31 -18.92 -49.43
N ILE A 35 15.79 -17.69 -49.62
CA ILE A 35 16.36 -17.26 -50.89
C ILE A 35 17.84 -16.97 -50.66
N ASN A 36 18.63 -17.63 -51.49
CA ASN A 36 20.06 -17.80 -51.43
C ASN A 36 20.75 -16.62 -52.16
N THR A 37 21.46 -15.76 -51.44
CA THR A 37 22.55 -14.95 -51.99
C THR A 37 23.71 -15.01 -51.00
N GLY A 38 24.76 -15.73 -51.38
CA GLY A 38 25.88 -16.06 -50.51
C GLY A 38 26.73 -14.85 -50.13
N TYR A 39 27.27 -14.87 -48.91
CA TYR A 39 28.67 -14.65 -48.59
C TYR A 39 28.94 -15.19 -47.17
N LEU A 40 30.12 -15.78 -46.99
CA LEU A 40 30.56 -16.57 -45.83
C LEU A 40 30.66 -15.78 -44.53
N ILE A 41 30.25 -16.40 -43.41
CA ILE A 41 30.85 -16.15 -42.09
C ILE A 41 31.19 -17.49 -41.43
N HIS A 42 32.47 -17.66 -41.12
CA HIS A 42 33.05 -18.82 -40.42
C HIS A 42 32.57 -18.89 -38.97
N VAL A 43 32.07 -20.06 -38.53
CA VAL A 43 31.96 -20.39 -37.10
C VAL A 43 32.72 -21.69 -36.84
N LYS A 44 33.74 -21.60 -35.98
CA LYS A 44 34.49 -22.73 -35.43
C LYS A 44 33.60 -23.50 -34.46
N GLY A 45 33.33 -24.77 -34.74
CA GLY A 45 32.78 -25.72 -33.78
C GLY A 45 33.88 -26.34 -32.92
N THR A 46 33.55 -26.65 -31.66
CA THR A 46 34.09 -27.83 -30.97
C THR A 46 32.97 -28.44 -30.13
N SER A 47 32.75 -29.74 -30.34
CA SER A 47 31.82 -30.61 -29.64
C SER A 47 32.53 -31.32 -28.49
N VAL A 48 31.82 -31.64 -27.41
CA VAL A 48 32.07 -32.86 -26.62
C VAL A 48 30.76 -33.36 -26.00
N SER A 49 30.45 -34.62 -26.27
CA SER A 49 29.46 -35.48 -25.62
C SER A 49 30.02 -36.11 -24.34
N ASN A 50 29.20 -36.34 -23.31
CA ASN A 50 29.01 -37.69 -22.76
C ASN A 50 27.98 -37.79 -21.64
N SER A 51 27.31 -38.94 -21.67
CA SER A 51 26.40 -39.52 -20.69
C SER A 51 27.08 -39.98 -19.41
N SER A 52 26.35 -39.99 -18.29
CA SER A 52 25.85 -41.21 -17.59
C SER A 52 25.89 -41.17 -16.05
N SER A 53 24.78 -41.67 -15.49
CA SER A 53 24.62 -42.44 -14.26
C SER A 53 24.62 -41.74 -12.87
N VAL A 54 23.54 -42.05 -12.15
CA VAL A 54 23.25 -41.80 -10.74
C VAL A 54 23.49 -43.10 -9.97
N PRO A 55 23.87 -43.05 -8.68
CA PRO A 55 23.54 -44.11 -7.74
C PRO A 55 22.67 -43.65 -6.55
N ARG A 56 21.77 -44.56 -6.14
CA ARG A 56 21.00 -44.59 -4.88
C ARG A 56 21.73 -45.43 -3.81
N ARG A 57 21.60 -45.03 -2.53
CA ARG A 57 21.59 -45.78 -1.24
C ARG A 57 22.22 -44.87 -0.17
N GLY A 58 21.84 -44.82 1.09
CA GLY A 58 20.93 -45.61 1.93
C GLY A 58 21.01 -45.06 3.36
N VAL A 59 20.02 -45.41 4.17
CA VAL A 59 19.75 -45.04 5.58
C VAL A 59 20.88 -45.47 6.55
N LEU A 60 21.15 -44.71 7.62
CA LEU A 60 21.38 -45.29 8.95
C LEU A 60 21.17 -44.30 10.12
N ILE A 61 20.73 -44.89 11.23
CA ILE A 61 20.30 -44.37 12.53
C ILE A 61 21.51 -44.01 13.41
N GLY A 62 21.36 -43.05 14.32
CA GLY A 62 22.39 -42.76 15.33
C GLY A 62 21.94 -41.83 16.45
N SER A 63 21.12 -42.34 17.38
CA SER A 63 20.88 -41.72 18.69
C SER A 63 22.11 -41.85 19.59
N THR A 64 22.57 -40.77 20.21
CA THR A 64 23.31 -40.82 21.49
C THR A 64 22.92 -39.63 22.37
N ALA A 65 22.27 -39.95 23.48
CA ALA A 65 22.12 -39.08 24.62
C ALA A 65 23.43 -39.06 25.41
N ALA A 66 23.86 -37.88 25.85
CA ALA A 66 24.84 -37.74 26.92
C ALA A 66 24.35 -36.65 27.88
N ALA A 67 23.78 -37.10 28.99
CA ALA A 67 23.56 -36.31 30.17
C ALA A 67 24.91 -36.09 30.87
N ILE A 68 25.26 -34.84 31.14
CA ILE A 68 26.28 -34.49 32.14
C ILE A 68 25.63 -33.56 33.14
N THR A 69 25.25 -34.16 34.27
CA THR A 69 24.99 -33.50 35.54
C THR A 69 26.32 -32.99 36.11
N GLY A 70 26.45 -31.67 36.19
CA GLY A 70 27.55 -31.01 36.88
C GLY A 70 26.98 -29.98 37.86
N LEU A 71 26.84 -30.38 39.12
CA LEU A 71 26.70 -29.46 40.26
C LEU A 71 28.02 -28.69 40.41
N LEU A 72 27.98 -27.37 40.27
CA LEU A 72 28.98 -26.49 40.87
C LEU A 72 28.26 -25.38 41.64
N ALA A 73 28.56 -25.35 42.94
CA ALA A 73 28.05 -24.41 43.90
C ALA A 73 28.62 -23.00 43.67
N ALA A 74 27.77 -22.04 44.04
CA ALA A 74 27.92 -20.60 44.07
C ALA A 74 29.33 -20.02 44.30
N ASN A 75 29.67 -19.05 43.45
CA ASN A 75 30.29 -17.82 43.92
C ASN A 75 29.41 -16.64 43.47
N SER A 76 28.78 -16.00 44.45
CA SER A 76 27.93 -14.84 44.30
C SER A 76 28.76 -13.59 44.01
N THR A 77 28.83 -13.18 42.75
CA THR A 77 29.09 -11.78 42.40
C THR A 77 27.77 -11.21 41.92
N ALA A 78 27.20 -10.27 42.68
CA ALA A 78 26.05 -9.48 42.28
C ALA A 78 26.44 -8.62 41.07
N ALA A 79 26.30 -9.19 39.88
CA ALA A 79 26.28 -8.43 38.65
C ALA A 79 24.95 -7.68 38.61
N SER A 80 25.01 -6.35 38.57
CA SER A 80 23.85 -5.51 38.29
C SER A 80 23.19 -6.02 37.02
N ALA A 81 22.02 -6.65 37.16
CA ALA A 81 21.24 -7.11 36.03
C ALA A 81 20.92 -5.89 35.17
N ALA A 82 21.48 -5.85 33.96
CA ALA A 82 21.00 -4.94 32.93
C ALA A 82 19.48 -5.15 32.82
N PRO A 83 18.69 -4.06 32.67
CA PRO A 83 17.24 -4.20 32.55
C PRO A 83 16.95 -5.19 31.43
N ALA A 84 16.25 -6.27 31.77
CA ALA A 84 15.85 -7.28 30.81
C ALA A 84 15.14 -6.56 29.66
N LYS A 85 15.66 -6.71 28.43
CA LYS A 85 14.94 -6.27 27.23
C LYS A 85 13.54 -6.88 27.31
N LYS A 86 12.52 -6.04 27.53
CA LYS A 86 11.12 -6.44 27.52
C LYS A 86 10.93 -7.25 26.24
N ALA A 87 10.45 -8.49 26.36
CA ALA A 87 10.16 -9.31 25.18
C ALA A 87 9.27 -8.46 24.24
N PRO A 88 9.49 -8.50 22.91
CA PRO A 88 8.67 -7.75 21.98
C PRO A 88 7.20 -8.08 22.27
N ALA A 89 6.39 -7.03 22.45
CA ALA A 89 4.96 -7.20 22.68
C ALA A 89 4.39 -8.06 21.55
N ALA A 90 3.53 -9.02 21.90
CA ALA A 90 2.86 -9.82 20.88
C ALA A 90 1.99 -8.89 20.03
N THR A 91 2.10 -8.99 18.70
CA THR A 91 1.31 -8.17 17.78
C THR A 91 -0.19 -8.28 18.14
N PRO A 92 -0.90 -7.14 18.30
CA PRO A 92 -2.33 -7.15 18.59
C PRO A 92 -3.10 -7.98 17.56
N LYS A 93 -4.04 -8.80 18.05
CA LYS A 93 -4.89 -9.62 17.20
C LYS A 93 -6.16 -8.85 16.84
N LEU A 94 -6.46 -8.74 15.55
CA LEU A 94 -7.71 -8.16 15.07
C LEU A 94 -8.82 -9.22 15.12
N LYS A 95 -9.98 -8.87 15.70
CA LYS A 95 -11.12 -9.77 15.83
C LYS A 95 -12.43 -8.99 15.79
N PHE A 96 -13.44 -9.53 15.10
CA PHE A 96 -14.81 -9.00 15.16
C PHE A 96 -15.34 -9.00 16.59
N ALA A 97 -16.12 -7.97 16.93
CA ALA A 97 -16.81 -7.90 18.21
C ALA A 97 -17.89 -9.00 18.31
N ALA A 98 -18.42 -9.24 19.51
CA ALA A 98 -19.37 -10.33 19.76
C ALA A 98 -20.68 -10.19 18.95
N ASP A 99 -21.06 -8.98 18.55
CA ASP A 99 -22.19 -8.70 17.68
C ASP A 99 -21.87 -8.90 16.17
N GLY A 100 -20.64 -9.29 15.85
CA GLY A 100 -20.16 -9.51 14.49
C GLY A 100 -19.75 -8.24 13.75
N LYS A 101 -19.67 -7.08 14.43
CA LYS A 101 -19.28 -5.82 13.80
C LYS A 101 -17.79 -5.51 14.00
N PHE A 102 -17.23 -4.81 13.03
CA PHE A 102 -15.88 -4.27 13.09
C PHE A 102 -15.82 -2.98 12.28
N LYS A 103 -15.04 -2.00 12.75
CA LYS A 103 -14.80 -0.76 12.00
C LYS A 103 -13.32 -0.56 11.78
N ILE A 104 -12.99 -0.06 10.60
CA ILE A 104 -11.66 0.47 10.26
C ILE A 104 -11.79 1.98 10.12
N VAL A 105 -10.85 2.73 10.69
CA VAL A 105 -10.71 4.17 10.42
C VAL A 105 -9.43 4.38 9.63
N GLN A 106 -9.52 5.06 8.49
CA GLN A 106 -8.37 5.56 7.73
C GLN A 106 -8.21 7.05 8.00
N PHE A 107 -7.03 7.39 8.51
CA PHE A 107 -6.42 8.70 8.44
C PHE A 107 -5.37 8.68 7.32
N ASN A 108 -4.98 9.84 6.81
CA ASN A 108 -3.89 10.01 5.85
C ASN A 108 -3.49 11.48 5.82
N ASP A 109 -2.30 11.76 5.30
CA ASP A 109 -1.86 13.13 5.03
C ASP A 109 -1.99 14.02 6.27
N THR A 110 -1.56 13.52 7.43
CA THR A 110 -1.39 14.38 8.60
C THR A 110 -0.28 15.39 8.32
N GLN A 111 0.79 14.95 7.62
CA GLN A 111 1.86 15.79 7.08
C GLN A 111 2.34 16.85 8.06
N ASP A 112 2.55 16.44 9.30
CA ASP A 112 2.88 17.34 10.40
C ASP A 112 4.37 17.24 10.76
N GLY A 113 4.88 18.32 11.37
CA GLY A 113 6.21 18.35 11.97
C GLY A 113 6.18 17.99 13.47
N PRO A 114 7.29 18.19 14.20
CA PRO A 114 7.35 17.90 15.64
C PRO A 114 6.38 18.75 16.48
N ARG A 115 5.98 19.93 15.97
CA ARG A 115 4.89 20.75 16.52
C ARG A 115 3.63 20.61 15.67
N THR A 116 3.08 19.40 15.64
CA THR A 116 1.82 19.02 14.98
C THR A 116 0.73 20.04 15.25
N ASP A 117 -0.12 20.34 14.27
CA ASP A 117 -1.29 21.19 14.52
C ASP A 117 -2.24 20.48 15.50
N ARG A 118 -2.59 21.15 16.61
CA ARG A 118 -3.43 20.57 17.67
C ARG A 118 -4.78 20.08 17.16
N ARG A 119 -5.29 20.65 16.07
CA ARG A 119 -6.58 20.28 15.47
C ARG A 119 -6.51 18.96 14.72
N THR A 120 -5.34 18.58 14.19
CA THR A 120 -5.13 17.24 13.64
C THR A 120 -5.29 16.19 14.72
N LEU A 121 -4.69 16.42 15.90
CA LEU A 121 -4.85 15.53 17.04
C LEU A 121 -6.29 15.52 17.56
N GLU A 122 -6.93 16.69 17.67
CA GLU A 122 -8.33 16.79 18.07
C GLU A 122 -9.27 16.03 17.12
N LEU A 123 -9.01 16.10 15.79
CA LEU A 123 -9.75 15.34 14.79
C LEU A 123 -9.59 13.84 14.99
N MET A 124 -8.35 13.36 15.10
CA MET A 124 -8.07 11.94 15.33
C MET A 124 -8.72 11.46 16.63
N ASP A 125 -8.59 12.24 17.71
CA ASP A 125 -9.18 11.95 19.01
C ASP A 125 -10.71 11.80 18.93
N LYS A 126 -11.41 12.80 18.37
CA LYS A 126 -12.87 12.77 18.28
C LYS A 126 -13.38 11.66 17.36
N VAL A 127 -12.71 11.38 16.25
CA VAL A 127 -13.06 10.27 15.36
C VAL A 127 -12.90 8.94 16.10
N LEU A 128 -11.77 8.71 16.78
CA LEU A 128 -11.53 7.46 17.51
C LEU A 128 -12.52 7.27 18.67
N ASP A 129 -12.84 8.34 19.41
CA ASP A 129 -13.78 8.30 20.55
C ASP A 129 -15.22 8.02 20.11
N THR A 130 -15.62 8.59 18.96
CA THR A 130 -16.97 8.43 18.41
C THR A 130 -17.14 7.08 17.72
N GLU A 131 -16.17 6.70 16.89
CA GLU A 131 -16.28 5.53 16.02
C GLU A 131 -15.95 4.23 16.73
N LYS A 132 -15.02 4.29 17.71
CA LYS A 132 -14.51 3.14 18.47
C LYS A 132 -14.07 1.99 17.56
N PRO A 133 -13.13 2.23 16.63
CA PRO A 133 -12.77 1.23 15.65
C PRO A 133 -12.00 0.07 16.26
N GLY A 134 -12.06 -1.09 15.60
CA GLY A 134 -11.23 -2.24 15.93
C GLY A 134 -9.83 -2.14 15.32
N PHE A 135 -9.64 -1.24 14.35
CA PHE A 135 -8.36 -0.97 13.71
C PHE A 135 -8.32 0.45 13.14
N ALA A 136 -7.16 1.11 13.24
CA ALA A 136 -6.89 2.39 12.60
C ALA A 136 -5.70 2.29 11.63
N LEU A 137 -5.78 2.97 10.50
CA LEU A 137 -4.72 3.06 9.51
C LEU A 137 -4.32 4.52 9.32
N ILE A 138 -3.01 4.81 9.28
CA ILE A 138 -2.51 6.04 8.68
C ILE A 138 -1.97 5.71 7.29
N ASN A 139 -2.68 6.09 6.23
CA ASN A 139 -2.41 5.64 4.86
C ASN A 139 -1.45 6.60 4.12
N GLY A 140 -0.21 6.68 4.61
CA GLY A 140 0.85 7.50 4.05
C GLY A 140 0.86 8.94 4.54
N ASP A 141 2.02 9.57 4.37
CA ASP A 141 2.27 10.99 4.63
C ASP A 141 1.93 11.39 6.07
N VAL A 142 2.51 10.63 6.99
CA VAL A 142 2.43 10.88 8.44
C VAL A 142 3.10 12.21 8.78
N ILE A 143 4.28 12.44 8.21
CA ILE A 143 5.10 13.64 8.44
C ILE A 143 5.44 14.36 7.14
N ASN A 144 5.76 15.64 7.26
CA ASN A 144 6.29 16.44 6.16
C ASN A 144 7.83 16.52 6.20
N GLY A 145 8.43 17.24 5.23
CA GLY A 145 9.88 17.47 5.17
C GLY A 145 10.47 18.48 6.16
N SER A 146 9.67 19.02 7.10
CA SER A 146 10.14 20.04 8.05
C SER A 146 11.13 19.57 9.13
N PRO A 147 11.07 18.32 9.66
CA PRO A 147 11.99 17.86 10.70
C PRO A 147 13.47 18.02 10.31
N LYS A 148 14.29 18.47 11.25
CA LYS A 148 15.73 18.74 11.07
C LYS A 148 16.63 17.75 11.78
N THR A 149 16.09 16.99 12.74
CA THR A 149 16.85 15.97 13.47
C THR A 149 16.12 14.63 13.50
N THR A 150 16.85 13.55 13.78
CA THR A 150 16.26 12.24 14.05
C THR A 150 15.22 12.30 15.17
N THR A 151 15.45 13.12 16.19
CA THR A 151 14.53 13.31 17.32
C THR A 151 13.24 13.98 16.87
N GLU A 152 13.32 15.01 16.03
CA GLU A 152 12.14 15.70 15.51
C GLU A 152 11.27 14.80 14.62
N VAL A 153 11.88 13.92 13.82
CA VAL A 153 11.15 12.89 13.05
C VAL A 153 10.37 11.97 14.00
N LYS A 154 11.04 11.45 15.04
CA LYS A 154 10.40 10.58 16.04
C LYS A 154 9.30 11.30 16.82
N GLN A 155 9.49 12.57 17.15
CA GLN A 155 8.49 13.41 17.82
C GLN A 155 7.25 13.62 16.94
N ALA A 156 7.44 13.98 15.67
CA ALA A 156 6.35 14.18 14.72
C ALA A 156 5.52 12.90 14.55
N ILE A 157 6.18 11.76 14.33
CA ILE A 157 5.50 10.46 14.23
C ILE A 157 4.82 10.11 15.56
N ASN A 158 5.49 10.29 16.70
CA ASN A 158 4.93 10.04 18.03
C ASN A 158 3.60 10.78 18.20
N ASN A 159 3.57 12.09 17.90
CA ASN A 159 2.37 12.90 18.06
C ASN A 159 1.16 12.29 17.33
N VAL A 160 1.35 11.88 16.07
CA VAL A 160 0.27 11.37 15.22
C VAL A 160 -0.17 9.97 15.63
N VAL A 161 0.72 9.14 16.19
CA VAL A 161 0.34 7.77 16.61
C VAL A 161 -0.25 7.71 18.01
N GLN A 162 0.00 8.72 18.86
CA GLN A 162 -0.51 8.78 20.24
C GLN A 162 -2.05 8.69 20.37
N PRO A 163 -2.87 9.31 19.51
CA PRO A 163 -4.33 9.15 19.56
C PRO A 163 -4.79 7.68 19.55
N MET A 164 -4.11 6.81 18.80
CA MET A 164 -4.43 5.37 18.73
C MET A 164 -3.82 4.60 19.90
N GLU A 165 -2.54 4.87 20.20
CA GLU A 165 -1.80 4.18 21.27
C GLU A 165 -2.41 4.41 22.66
N SER A 166 -2.75 5.66 22.99
CA SER A 166 -3.36 6.01 24.28
C SER A 166 -4.74 5.37 24.49
N ARG A 167 -5.44 5.01 23.39
CA ARG A 167 -6.75 4.36 23.41
C ARG A 167 -6.68 2.84 23.29
N GLY A 168 -5.50 2.28 23.10
CA GLY A 168 -5.32 0.85 22.87
C GLY A 168 -5.95 0.35 21.56
N VAL A 169 -6.10 1.23 20.57
CA VAL A 169 -6.64 0.87 19.25
C VAL A 169 -5.49 0.27 18.43
N PRO A 170 -5.60 -0.99 17.95
CA PRO A 170 -4.63 -1.56 17.04
C PRO A 170 -4.49 -0.71 15.79
N TRP A 171 -3.26 -0.46 15.34
CA TRP A 171 -3.03 0.40 14.20
C TRP A 171 -1.84 -0.01 13.35
N ALA A 172 -1.84 0.44 12.10
CA ALA A 172 -0.68 0.37 11.22
C ALA A 172 -0.56 1.67 10.42
N LEU A 173 0.56 1.83 9.73
CA LEU A 173 0.73 2.84 8.70
C LEU A 173 1.15 2.22 7.36
N THR A 174 0.85 2.91 6.27
CA THR A 174 1.62 2.83 5.02
C THR A 174 2.48 4.08 4.89
N PHE A 175 3.55 4.00 4.10
CA PHE A 175 4.34 5.18 3.75
C PHE A 175 3.80 5.89 2.52
N GLY A 176 3.96 7.20 2.51
CA GLY A 176 3.70 8.08 1.38
C GLY A 176 4.97 8.79 0.90
N ASN A 177 4.83 9.68 -0.07
CA ASN A 177 5.98 10.34 -0.68
C ASN A 177 6.70 11.32 0.27
N HIS A 178 6.02 11.88 1.27
CA HIS A 178 6.59 12.89 2.17
C HIS A 178 7.31 12.34 3.40
N ASP A 179 7.09 11.08 3.78
CA ASP A 179 7.56 10.52 5.07
C ASP A 179 9.10 10.55 5.25
N GLU A 180 9.83 10.54 4.14
CA GLU A 180 11.30 10.63 4.11
C GLU A 180 11.83 11.99 3.61
N ASP A 181 10.98 12.99 3.35
CA ASP A 181 11.42 14.28 2.77
C ASP A 181 12.29 15.12 3.71
N SER A 182 12.37 14.72 4.98
CA SER A 182 13.30 15.31 5.94
C SER A 182 14.74 14.82 5.77
N MET A 183 14.99 13.76 5.00
CA MET A 183 16.34 13.17 4.81
C MET A 183 17.41 14.18 4.35
N PRO A 184 17.16 15.08 3.39
CA PRO A 184 18.11 16.13 3.01
C PRO A 184 18.48 17.10 4.14
N ASN A 185 17.67 17.20 5.21
CA ASN A 185 18.00 17.98 6.41
C ASN A 185 19.02 17.27 7.33
N GLY A 186 19.45 16.04 6.99
CA GLY A 186 20.38 15.25 7.80
C GLY A 186 19.72 14.39 8.88
N THR A 187 18.40 14.17 8.81
CA THR A 187 17.67 13.37 9.82
C THR A 187 18.09 11.90 9.83
N ASN A 188 18.57 11.39 8.68
CA ASN A 188 18.97 9.99 8.48
C ASN A 188 17.87 8.97 8.86
N MET A 189 16.60 9.37 8.81
CA MET A 189 15.44 8.54 9.08
C MET A 189 14.80 8.11 7.76
N THR A 190 15.11 6.89 7.33
CA THR A 190 14.45 6.22 6.20
C THR A 190 13.14 5.58 6.67
N ASP A 191 12.26 5.22 5.73
CA ASP A 191 11.01 4.48 5.95
C ASP A 191 11.30 3.20 6.76
N ALA A 192 12.37 2.48 6.45
CA ALA A 192 12.80 1.31 7.21
C ALA A 192 13.10 1.62 8.70
N LYS A 193 13.73 2.77 8.98
CA LYS A 193 14.04 3.21 10.37
C LYS A 193 12.82 3.77 11.08
N ILE A 194 11.93 4.43 10.34
CA ILE A 194 10.64 4.88 10.84
C ILE A 194 9.80 3.64 11.21
N LEU A 195 9.75 2.64 10.35
CA LEU A 195 9.07 1.37 10.56
C LEU A 195 9.59 0.66 11.82
N ASP A 196 10.91 0.54 11.96
CA ASP A 196 11.54 -0.05 13.15
C ASP A 196 11.22 0.74 14.43
N PHE A 197 11.07 2.07 14.35
CA PHE A 197 10.62 2.91 15.46
C PHE A 197 9.15 2.67 15.82
N VAL A 198 8.24 2.69 14.83
CA VAL A 198 6.79 2.53 15.10
C VAL A 198 6.43 1.12 15.57
N ARG A 199 7.18 0.10 15.16
CA ARG A 199 7.00 -1.28 15.65
C ARG A 199 7.39 -1.46 17.13
N GLY A 200 7.98 -0.44 17.77
CA GLY A 200 8.19 -0.40 19.22
C GLY A 200 6.96 0.02 20.04
N TYR A 201 5.90 0.47 19.37
CA TYR A 201 4.63 0.82 20.00
C TYR A 201 3.78 -0.42 20.28
N GLU A 202 2.94 -0.35 21.32
CA GLU A 202 2.29 -1.56 21.85
C GLU A 202 1.16 -2.06 20.95
N PHE A 203 0.45 -1.13 20.31
CA PHE A 203 -0.71 -1.43 19.49
C PHE A 203 -0.40 -1.38 17.99
N ASN A 204 0.87 -1.23 17.59
CA ASN A 204 1.28 -1.29 16.20
C ASN A 204 1.18 -2.73 15.64
N THR A 205 0.62 -2.87 14.44
CA THR A 205 0.43 -4.15 13.74
C THR A 205 1.20 -4.25 12.43
N ASN A 206 2.09 -3.30 12.12
CA ASN A 206 2.90 -3.38 10.91
C ASN A 206 3.78 -4.64 10.90
N SER A 207 3.74 -5.36 9.78
CA SER A 207 4.72 -6.39 9.49
C SER A 207 5.96 -5.77 8.86
N LYS A 208 7.11 -6.45 9.00
CA LYS A 208 8.32 -6.12 8.25
C LYS A 208 8.53 -7.19 7.20
N ASN A 209 8.65 -6.79 5.93
CA ASN A 209 8.83 -7.70 4.81
C ASN A 209 9.99 -7.25 3.92
N ASP A 210 11.21 -7.58 4.35
CA ASP A 210 12.45 -7.19 3.66
C ASP A 210 12.69 -7.92 2.31
N LYS A 211 11.71 -8.68 1.81
CA LYS A 211 11.85 -9.49 0.58
C LYS A 211 11.26 -8.85 -0.66
N ILE A 212 10.48 -7.79 -0.49
CA ILE A 212 9.83 -7.06 -1.59
C ILE A 212 10.09 -5.57 -1.42
N GLN A 213 9.95 -4.82 -2.51
CA GLN A 213 10.05 -3.36 -2.49
C GLN A 213 9.04 -2.74 -1.51
N GLY A 214 9.50 -1.74 -0.76
CA GLY A 214 8.69 -0.98 0.18
C GLY A 214 8.64 -1.59 1.58
N GLU A 215 8.48 -0.74 2.58
CA GLU A 215 8.72 -1.10 3.98
C GLU A 215 7.41 -1.43 4.71
N SER A 216 6.31 -0.78 4.34
CA SER A 216 5.02 -0.92 5.04
C SER A 216 4.08 -2.00 4.49
N ASN A 217 4.56 -2.91 3.64
CA ASN A 217 3.72 -3.97 3.06
C ASN A 217 3.25 -4.96 4.14
N SER A 218 1.94 -5.20 4.25
CA SER A 218 1.36 -6.12 5.25
C SER A 218 0.06 -6.77 4.78
N GLN A 219 -0.15 -8.01 5.21
CA GLN A 219 -1.46 -8.68 5.16
C GLN A 219 -1.94 -8.87 6.60
N LEU A 220 -3.00 -8.15 6.99
CA LEU A 220 -3.62 -8.30 8.29
C LEU A 220 -4.92 -9.09 8.14
N LEU A 221 -5.19 -9.97 9.09
CA LEU A 221 -6.38 -10.82 9.09
C LEU A 221 -7.22 -10.54 10.33
N ILE A 222 -8.52 -10.31 10.12
CA ILE A 222 -9.50 -10.09 11.17
C ILE A 222 -10.19 -11.42 11.46
N ALA A 223 -10.00 -11.96 12.66
CA ALA A 223 -10.64 -13.20 13.08
C ALA A 223 -12.15 -13.02 13.30
N SER A 224 -12.92 -14.05 12.98
CA SER A 224 -14.36 -14.11 13.28
C SER A 224 -14.63 -13.94 14.79
N SER A 225 -15.79 -13.40 15.17
CA SER A 225 -16.21 -13.39 16.58
C SER A 225 -16.33 -14.81 17.16
N LYS A 226 -16.68 -15.77 16.30
CA LYS A 226 -17.09 -17.15 16.64
C LYS A 226 -15.92 -18.13 16.79
N ASN A 227 -14.78 -17.87 16.16
CA ASN A 227 -13.62 -18.77 16.16
C ASN A 227 -12.33 -18.02 15.77
N ALA A 228 -11.21 -18.74 15.66
CA ALA A 228 -9.91 -18.14 15.34
C ALA A 228 -9.63 -17.99 13.84
N LYS A 229 -10.57 -18.37 12.95
CA LYS A 229 -10.38 -18.27 11.50
C LYS A 229 -10.59 -16.83 11.03
N PRO A 230 -9.89 -16.39 9.98
CA PRO A 230 -10.12 -15.07 9.39
C PRO A 230 -11.52 -14.99 8.75
N ALA A 231 -12.23 -13.90 9.05
CA ALA A 231 -13.49 -13.53 8.39
C ALA A 231 -13.29 -12.39 7.38
N PHE A 232 -12.25 -11.58 7.54
CA PHE A 232 -11.94 -10.46 6.64
C PHE A 232 -10.43 -10.16 6.62
N GLY A 233 -9.94 -9.57 5.55
CA GLY A 233 -8.54 -9.19 5.37
C GLY A 233 -8.33 -7.69 5.15
N ILE A 234 -7.12 -7.22 5.47
CA ILE A 234 -6.64 -5.87 5.16
C ILE A 234 -5.29 -6.03 4.47
N TRP A 235 -5.19 -5.49 3.26
CA TRP A 235 -3.95 -5.39 2.53
C TRP A 235 -3.39 -3.97 2.66
N LEU A 236 -2.15 -3.86 3.11
CA LEU A 236 -1.39 -2.63 3.13
C LEU A 236 -0.25 -2.78 2.13
N LEU A 237 -0.20 -1.92 1.12
CA LEU A 237 0.91 -1.87 0.18
C LEU A 237 1.64 -0.54 0.32
N ASP A 238 2.96 -0.58 0.18
CA ASP A 238 3.78 0.61 0.07
C ASP A 238 3.79 1.05 -1.40
N SER A 239 3.17 2.19 -1.71
CA SER A 239 3.13 2.71 -3.09
C SER A 239 4.43 3.36 -3.53
N ASN A 240 5.46 3.37 -2.67
CA ASN A 240 6.71 4.10 -2.82
C ASN A 240 6.49 5.62 -2.83
N ARG A 241 7.49 6.37 -3.30
CA ARG A 241 7.57 7.82 -3.12
C ARG A 241 7.57 8.58 -4.45
N TYR A 242 8.76 8.87 -4.97
CA TYR A 242 8.97 9.60 -6.22
C TYR A 242 9.65 8.69 -7.23
N ALA A 243 9.26 8.79 -8.50
CA ALA A 243 9.95 8.10 -9.58
C ALA A 243 11.41 8.58 -9.66
N PRO A 244 12.35 7.73 -10.13
CA PRO A 244 13.70 8.17 -10.46
C PRO A 244 13.69 9.37 -11.41
N LYS A 245 14.70 10.24 -11.35
CA LYS A 245 14.77 11.42 -12.24
C LYS A 245 14.68 11.05 -13.73
N THR A 246 15.23 9.90 -14.10
CA THR A 246 15.20 9.38 -15.47
C THR A 246 15.11 7.86 -15.48
N ILE A 247 14.45 7.29 -16.48
CA ILE A 247 14.46 5.86 -16.78
C ILE A 247 14.78 5.66 -18.25
N GLY A 248 15.74 4.77 -18.55
CA GLY A 248 16.19 4.56 -19.92
C GLY A 248 16.76 5.82 -20.60
N GLY A 249 17.26 6.79 -19.81
CA GLY A 249 17.80 8.06 -20.30
C GLY A 249 16.77 9.15 -20.60
N GLN A 250 15.49 8.94 -20.29
CA GLN A 250 14.42 9.93 -20.45
C GLN A 250 13.91 10.38 -19.08
N ASP A 251 13.60 11.67 -18.94
CA ASP A 251 12.90 12.19 -17.76
C ASP A 251 11.37 12.01 -17.90
N PHE A 252 10.63 12.59 -16.95
CA PHE A 252 9.17 12.54 -16.88
C PHE A 252 8.53 13.88 -17.25
N GLU A 253 9.18 14.73 -18.06
CA GLU A 253 8.58 16.00 -18.48
C GLU A 253 7.23 15.75 -19.19
N GLY A 254 6.17 16.41 -18.71
CA GLY A 254 4.80 16.21 -19.21
C GLY A 254 4.07 14.99 -18.65
N LEU A 255 4.68 14.23 -17.74
CA LEU A 255 4.09 13.07 -17.07
C LEU A 255 4.01 13.29 -15.55
N MET A 256 3.18 12.50 -14.88
CA MET A 256 3.23 12.39 -13.41
C MET A 256 4.53 11.68 -13.00
N SER A 257 5.18 12.18 -11.94
CA SER A 257 6.52 11.74 -11.51
C SER A 257 6.52 11.02 -10.16
N TYR A 258 5.36 10.51 -9.73
CA TYR A 258 5.24 9.65 -8.57
C TYR A 258 5.62 8.22 -8.90
N ASP A 259 6.09 7.52 -7.87
CA ASP A 259 6.45 6.12 -8.02
C ASP A 259 5.20 5.21 -8.08
N TRP A 260 5.38 3.92 -8.34
CA TRP A 260 4.28 2.96 -8.51
C TRP A 260 4.56 1.62 -7.83
N ILE A 261 3.49 0.88 -7.53
CA ILE A 261 3.58 -0.47 -6.95
C ILE A 261 4.30 -1.41 -7.92
N ARG A 262 5.31 -2.15 -7.44
CA ARG A 262 6.15 -3.01 -8.26
C ARG A 262 5.49 -4.35 -8.62
N PRO A 263 5.86 -4.97 -9.75
CA PRO A 263 5.46 -6.34 -10.09
C PRO A 263 5.74 -7.36 -8.97
N GLU A 264 6.86 -7.26 -8.23
CA GLU A 264 7.11 -8.18 -7.10
C GLU A 264 6.14 -7.99 -5.93
N GLN A 265 5.66 -6.77 -5.67
CA GLN A 265 4.63 -6.53 -4.64
C GLN A 265 3.29 -7.15 -5.08
N ILE A 266 2.94 -7.06 -6.37
CA ILE A 266 1.75 -7.71 -6.94
C ILE A 266 1.88 -9.23 -6.85
N ALA A 267 3.04 -9.78 -7.20
CA ALA A 267 3.30 -11.22 -7.08
C ALA A 267 3.15 -11.69 -5.63
N TRP A 268 3.74 -10.97 -4.67
CA TRP A 268 3.59 -11.26 -3.25
C TRP A 268 2.13 -11.25 -2.80
N TYR A 269 1.35 -10.23 -3.19
CA TYR A 269 -0.08 -10.18 -2.91
C TYR A 269 -0.81 -11.43 -3.43
N ARG A 270 -0.58 -11.81 -4.69
CA ARG A 270 -1.21 -12.99 -5.30
C ARG A 270 -0.86 -14.27 -4.55
N GLU A 271 0.42 -14.47 -4.25
CA GLU A 271 0.91 -15.65 -3.54
C GLU A 271 0.36 -15.74 -2.11
N ALA A 272 0.39 -14.63 -1.37
CA ALA A 272 -0.12 -14.57 0.00
C ALA A 272 -1.65 -14.72 0.05
N SER A 273 -2.38 -14.13 -0.89
CA SER A 273 -3.82 -14.31 -1.07
C SER A 273 -4.17 -15.77 -1.37
N GLN A 274 -3.47 -16.41 -2.31
CA GLN A 274 -3.67 -17.83 -2.64
C GLN A 274 -3.35 -18.76 -1.46
N ALA A 275 -2.27 -18.48 -0.73
CA ALA A 275 -1.89 -19.25 0.46
C ALA A 275 -2.93 -19.11 1.58
N THR A 276 -3.54 -17.93 1.72
CA THR A 276 -4.64 -17.68 2.66
C THR A 276 -5.90 -18.43 2.23
N GLU A 277 -6.26 -18.35 0.96
CA GLU A 277 -7.42 -19.04 0.38
C GLU A 277 -7.30 -20.56 0.53
N ALA A 278 -6.12 -21.13 0.27
CA ALA A 278 -5.88 -22.56 0.43
C ALA A 278 -6.05 -23.05 1.87
N ARG A 279 -5.82 -22.18 2.87
CA ARG A 279 -5.90 -22.53 4.30
C ARG A 279 -7.29 -22.30 4.90
N TYR A 280 -7.97 -21.23 4.49
CA TYR A 280 -9.18 -20.76 5.17
C TYR A 280 -10.40 -20.60 4.24
N GLY A 281 -10.23 -20.82 2.93
CA GLY A 281 -11.17 -20.35 1.92
C GLY A 281 -10.92 -18.88 1.57
N LYS A 282 -11.59 -18.39 0.52
CA LYS A 282 -11.40 -17.01 0.05
C LYS A 282 -11.81 -16.01 1.13
N VAL A 283 -10.87 -15.16 1.56
CA VAL A 283 -11.10 -14.12 2.57
C VAL A 283 -11.27 -12.78 1.87
N GLN A 284 -12.50 -12.24 1.92
CA GLN A 284 -12.76 -10.90 1.38
C GLN A 284 -11.96 -9.85 2.15
N SER A 285 -11.49 -8.84 1.45
CA SER A 285 -10.53 -7.87 1.98
C SER A 285 -10.74 -6.46 1.43
N LEU A 286 -10.19 -5.46 2.14
CA LEU A 286 -9.91 -4.13 1.59
C LEU A 286 -8.41 -3.95 1.39
N MET A 287 -8.03 -3.10 0.45
CA MET A 287 -6.63 -2.76 0.17
C MET A 287 -6.38 -1.25 0.32
N PHE A 288 -5.24 -0.90 0.90
CA PHE A 288 -4.86 0.48 1.18
C PHE A 288 -3.41 0.72 0.77
N PHE A 289 -3.19 1.86 0.13
CA PHE A 289 -1.87 2.41 -0.20
C PHE A 289 -2.01 3.90 -0.50
N HIS A 290 -0.91 4.64 -0.49
CA HIS A 290 -0.95 6.09 -0.47
C HIS A 290 -1.26 6.72 -1.85
N ILE A 291 -0.44 6.43 -2.86
CA ILE A 291 -0.57 6.99 -4.23
C ILE A 291 -1.65 6.24 -5.01
N PRO A 292 -2.61 6.95 -5.65
CA PRO A 292 -3.73 6.32 -6.34
C PRO A 292 -3.34 5.50 -7.57
N LEU A 293 -4.22 4.56 -7.94
CA LEU A 293 -4.11 3.83 -9.21
C LEU A 293 -4.61 4.67 -10.39
N TRP A 294 -4.10 4.36 -11.58
CA TRP A 294 -4.68 4.80 -12.85
C TRP A 294 -6.18 4.53 -12.94
N GLU A 295 -6.68 3.45 -12.36
CA GLU A 295 -8.10 3.14 -12.35
C GLU A 295 -8.93 4.10 -11.48
N HIS A 296 -8.36 4.80 -10.50
CA HIS A 296 -9.07 5.90 -9.81
C HIS A 296 -9.31 7.06 -10.78
N HIS A 297 -8.30 7.41 -11.57
CA HIS A 297 -8.41 8.41 -12.65
C HIS A 297 -9.44 7.99 -13.69
N HIS A 298 -9.31 6.76 -14.23
CA HIS A 298 -10.21 6.26 -15.26
C HIS A 298 -11.65 6.17 -14.78
N MET A 299 -11.87 5.80 -13.51
CA MET A 299 -13.21 5.78 -12.93
C MET A 299 -13.80 7.17 -12.90
N TRP A 300 -13.08 8.17 -12.38
CA TRP A 300 -13.59 9.54 -12.26
C TRP A 300 -14.04 10.14 -13.60
N TYR A 301 -13.22 10.00 -14.64
CA TYR A 301 -13.50 10.56 -15.96
C TYR A 301 -14.33 9.63 -16.85
N GLY A 302 -14.44 8.34 -16.52
CA GLY A 302 -15.03 7.34 -17.40
C GLY A 302 -14.26 7.13 -18.71
N SER A 303 -12.97 7.51 -18.74
CA SER A 303 -12.11 7.54 -19.91
C SER A 303 -10.67 7.16 -19.55
N GLN A 304 -9.95 6.53 -20.47
CA GLN A 304 -8.53 6.18 -20.31
C GLN A 304 -7.58 7.21 -20.92
N PHE A 305 -8.07 8.05 -21.82
CA PHE A 305 -7.23 8.92 -22.66
C PHE A 305 -7.50 10.40 -22.45
N THR A 306 -8.58 10.75 -21.76
CA THR A 306 -8.99 12.13 -21.54
C THR A 306 -9.30 12.37 -20.07
N SER A 307 -8.99 13.58 -19.60
CA SER A 307 -9.31 14.07 -18.26
C SER A 307 -10.33 15.20 -18.38
N ASN A 308 -11.48 14.91 -18.99
CA ASN A 308 -12.50 15.92 -19.27
C ASN A 308 -13.60 15.83 -18.22
N ASP A 309 -13.73 16.86 -17.37
CA ASP A 309 -14.76 16.91 -16.33
C ASP A 309 -16.19 16.83 -16.88
N ALA A 310 -16.42 17.20 -18.15
CA ALA A 310 -17.74 17.05 -18.78
C ALA A 310 -18.17 15.58 -18.96
N ASP A 311 -17.23 14.62 -18.93
CA ASP A 311 -17.54 13.19 -19.00
C ASP A 311 -17.91 12.60 -17.62
N HIS A 312 -17.63 13.33 -16.54
CA HIS A 312 -17.82 12.86 -15.18
C HIS A 312 -19.28 12.48 -14.86
N GLU A 313 -20.27 13.24 -15.33
CA GLU A 313 -21.69 12.92 -15.05
C GLU A 313 -22.06 11.51 -15.52
N LYS A 314 -21.59 11.11 -16.71
CA LYS A 314 -21.80 9.76 -17.26
C LYS A 314 -21.01 8.72 -16.48
N ALA A 315 -19.78 9.06 -16.09
CA ALA A 315 -18.93 8.19 -15.28
C ALA A 315 -19.55 7.94 -13.91
N ALA A 316 -20.07 8.98 -13.26
CA ALA A 316 -20.73 8.91 -11.96
C ALA A 316 -21.97 8.03 -12.00
N ALA A 317 -22.81 8.17 -13.04
CA ALA A 317 -23.96 7.28 -13.22
C ALA A 317 -23.55 5.82 -13.47
N LYS A 318 -22.49 5.59 -14.26
CA LYS A 318 -22.01 4.24 -14.61
C LYS A 318 -21.32 3.53 -13.43
N HIS A 319 -20.51 4.27 -12.68
CA HIS A 319 -19.63 3.74 -11.64
C HIS A 319 -20.11 4.10 -10.24
N SER A 320 -21.36 4.56 -10.09
CA SER A 320 -21.96 4.96 -8.81
C SER A 320 -21.05 5.88 -8.00
N ILE A 321 -20.45 6.88 -8.67
CA ILE A 321 -19.46 7.75 -8.03
C ILE A 321 -20.19 8.77 -7.16
N GLU A 322 -19.74 8.89 -5.92
CA GLU A 322 -20.20 9.89 -4.96
C GLU A 322 -19.01 10.56 -4.28
N GLY A 323 -19.24 11.75 -3.70
CA GLY A 323 -18.20 12.60 -3.12
C GLY A 323 -17.66 13.62 -4.11
N VAL A 324 -16.49 14.21 -3.83
CA VAL A 324 -15.95 15.33 -4.62
C VAL A 324 -14.48 15.11 -5.01
N LYS A 325 -14.08 15.70 -6.14
CA LYS A 325 -12.69 15.78 -6.59
C LYS A 325 -12.28 17.24 -6.77
N ASN A 326 -11.54 17.80 -5.81
CA ASN A 326 -11.12 19.20 -5.85
C ASN A 326 -9.67 19.42 -6.27
N GLU A 327 -8.95 18.36 -6.62
CA GLU A 327 -7.63 18.45 -7.22
C GLU A 327 -7.42 17.41 -8.33
N GLY A 328 -6.18 17.24 -8.78
CA GLY A 328 -5.81 16.17 -9.69
C GLY A 328 -6.06 14.78 -9.10
N ILE A 329 -5.85 13.76 -9.92
CA ILE A 329 -5.70 12.38 -9.44
C ILE A 329 -4.27 12.00 -9.74
N TYR A 330 -3.36 12.22 -8.78
CA TYR A 330 -1.92 12.16 -9.02
C TYR A 330 -1.39 10.72 -8.90
N VAL A 331 -1.55 9.96 -9.98
CA VAL A 331 -1.17 8.54 -10.06
C VAL A 331 0.34 8.35 -10.25
N GLY A 332 0.81 7.14 -9.95
CA GLY A 332 2.17 6.72 -10.25
C GLY A 332 2.47 6.74 -11.76
N ALA A 333 3.73 6.97 -12.14
CA ALA A 333 4.12 7.19 -13.53
C ALA A 333 3.76 6.05 -14.50
N PHE A 334 3.66 4.82 -14.00
CA PHE A 334 3.25 3.66 -14.78
C PHE A 334 2.12 2.89 -14.11
N ASN A 335 1.19 2.38 -14.92
CA ASN A 335 0.22 1.38 -14.46
C ASN A 335 0.92 0.01 -14.32
N SER A 336 0.97 -0.49 -13.10
CA SER A 336 1.65 -1.75 -12.77
C SER A 336 0.83 -3.01 -13.05
N GLY A 337 -0.45 -2.86 -13.39
CA GLY A 337 -1.39 -3.98 -13.55
C GLY A 337 -1.97 -4.51 -12.24
N LEU A 338 -1.81 -3.79 -11.11
CA LEU A 338 -2.37 -4.21 -9.83
C LEU A 338 -3.89 -4.41 -9.93
N PHE A 339 -4.64 -3.47 -10.50
CA PHE A 339 -6.10 -3.58 -10.61
C PHE A 339 -6.54 -4.85 -11.36
N THR A 340 -5.85 -5.21 -12.44
CA THR A 340 -6.07 -6.48 -13.15
C THR A 340 -5.83 -7.68 -12.23
N ALA A 341 -4.75 -7.67 -11.45
CA ALA A 341 -4.50 -8.73 -10.47
C ALA A 341 -5.58 -8.81 -9.38
N LEU A 342 -6.16 -7.67 -8.96
CA LEU A 342 -7.30 -7.65 -8.03
C LEU A 342 -8.53 -8.31 -8.65
N GLN A 343 -8.85 -7.97 -9.90
CA GLN A 343 -9.96 -8.58 -10.63
C GLN A 343 -9.80 -10.09 -10.78
N GLU A 344 -8.60 -10.56 -11.12
CA GLU A 344 -8.32 -12.00 -11.26
C GLU A 344 -8.41 -12.78 -9.94
N ARG A 345 -7.97 -12.18 -8.82
CA ARG A 345 -8.02 -12.83 -7.50
C ARG A 345 -9.44 -12.79 -6.91
N GLY A 346 -10.16 -11.69 -7.09
CA GLY A 346 -11.57 -11.53 -6.71
C GLY A 346 -11.82 -11.62 -5.20
N ASP A 347 -10.81 -11.35 -4.37
CA ASP A 347 -10.86 -11.33 -2.90
C ASP A 347 -10.78 -9.90 -2.33
N VAL A 348 -10.48 -8.88 -3.15
CA VAL A 348 -10.48 -7.47 -2.73
C VAL A 348 -11.77 -6.80 -3.17
N ARG A 349 -12.52 -6.25 -2.20
CA ARG A 349 -13.81 -5.56 -2.42
C ARG A 349 -13.67 -4.06 -2.62
N GLY A 350 -12.57 -3.47 -2.14
CA GLY A 350 -12.31 -2.06 -2.32
C GLY A 350 -10.85 -1.70 -2.09
N VAL A 351 -10.47 -0.57 -2.68
CA VAL A 351 -9.11 -0.02 -2.70
C VAL A 351 -9.20 1.46 -2.33
N TYR A 352 -8.45 1.89 -1.32
CA TYR A 352 -8.49 3.28 -0.87
C TYR A 352 -7.10 3.91 -0.78
N CYS A 353 -7.05 5.19 -1.17
CA CYS A 353 -5.86 6.01 -1.21
C CYS A 353 -6.01 7.34 -0.45
N GLY A 354 -4.88 8.01 -0.27
CA GLY A 354 -4.76 9.38 0.23
C GLY A 354 -4.12 10.24 -0.85
N HIS A 355 -3.03 10.94 -0.53
CA HIS A 355 -2.14 11.67 -1.44
C HIS A 355 -2.75 12.95 -2.04
N ASP A 356 -3.97 12.85 -2.56
CA ASP A 356 -4.75 13.98 -3.04
C ASP A 356 -5.68 14.43 -1.90
N HIS A 357 -5.19 15.36 -1.08
CA HIS A 357 -5.74 15.76 0.22
C HIS A 357 -7.19 16.26 0.21
N ILE A 358 -7.70 16.76 -0.91
CA ILE A 358 -9.02 17.39 -1.06
C ILE A 358 -9.96 16.60 -2.00
N ASN A 359 -9.62 15.35 -2.26
CA ASN A 359 -10.52 14.37 -2.86
C ASN A 359 -11.21 13.52 -1.78
N THR A 360 -12.50 13.25 -1.96
CA THR A 360 -13.30 12.42 -1.02
C THR A 360 -14.16 11.40 -1.74
N PHE A 361 -14.00 11.28 -3.06
CA PHE A 361 -14.90 10.47 -3.85
C PHE A 361 -14.68 8.97 -3.66
N LYS A 362 -15.71 8.19 -3.95
CA LYS A 362 -15.62 6.75 -4.16
C LYS A 362 -16.58 6.30 -5.24
N GLY A 363 -16.34 5.15 -5.84
CA GLY A 363 -17.26 4.53 -6.80
C GLY A 363 -16.97 3.05 -7.03
N ASP A 364 -17.93 2.33 -7.58
CA ASP A 364 -17.78 0.95 -8.04
C ASP A 364 -17.17 0.92 -9.44
N TYR A 365 -15.89 0.54 -9.50
CA TYR A 365 -15.20 0.31 -10.75
C TYR A 365 -15.18 -1.18 -11.05
N TYR A 366 -16.20 -1.66 -11.77
CA TYR A 366 -16.31 -3.05 -12.21
C TYR A 366 -16.27 -4.06 -11.06
N GLY A 367 -16.99 -3.78 -9.97
CA GLY A 367 -17.15 -4.67 -8.81
C GLY A 367 -16.10 -4.50 -7.70
N ILE A 368 -15.17 -3.55 -7.85
CA ILE A 368 -14.22 -3.14 -6.82
C ILE A 368 -14.46 -1.66 -6.52
N GLU A 369 -14.74 -1.32 -5.26
CA GLU A 369 -14.92 0.08 -4.86
C GLU A 369 -13.55 0.78 -4.82
N LEU A 370 -13.38 1.86 -5.57
CA LEU A 370 -12.18 2.70 -5.53
C LEU A 370 -12.53 4.01 -4.82
N GLY A 371 -11.67 4.52 -3.93
CA GLY A 371 -11.98 5.78 -3.26
C GLY A 371 -10.85 6.47 -2.52
N TYR A 372 -11.09 7.75 -2.21
CA TYR A 372 -10.21 8.61 -1.43
C TYR A 372 -10.70 8.79 -0.01
N ALA A 373 -9.75 8.84 0.93
CA ALA A 373 -9.97 9.51 2.20
C ALA A 373 -9.32 10.91 2.14
N PRO A 374 -9.98 11.96 2.67
CA PRO A 374 -9.40 13.29 2.68
C PRO A 374 -8.20 13.38 3.62
N GLY A 375 -7.37 14.41 3.43
CA GLY A 375 -6.28 14.69 4.34
C GLY A 375 -6.77 15.02 5.75
N THR A 376 -6.14 14.39 6.75
CA THR A 376 -6.41 14.59 8.18
C THR A 376 -5.66 15.81 8.74
N GLY A 377 -4.53 16.18 8.13
CA GLY A 377 -3.61 17.23 8.59
C GLY A 377 -4.13 18.66 8.44
N PHE A 378 -4.03 19.48 9.49
CA PHE A 378 -4.28 20.93 9.40
C PHE A 378 -3.03 21.72 9.00
N GLY A 379 -1.85 21.11 9.07
CA GLY A 379 -0.58 21.70 8.64
C GLY A 379 -0.33 21.69 7.12
N THR A 380 -1.15 20.95 6.34
CA THR A 380 -1.00 20.82 4.88
C THR A 380 -1.93 21.75 4.10
N TYR A 381 -1.79 21.78 2.76
CA TYR A 381 -2.67 22.52 1.86
C TYR A 381 -4.08 21.92 1.80
N GLY A 382 -5.08 22.76 1.53
CA GLY A 382 -6.44 22.32 1.27
C GLY A 382 -7.08 23.18 0.18
N LEU A 383 -8.37 23.50 0.32
CA LEU A 383 -9.10 24.27 -0.72
C LEU A 383 -8.59 25.71 -0.91
N GLY A 384 -7.76 26.21 0.01
CA GLY A 384 -7.33 27.61 0.03
C GLY A 384 -8.37 28.56 0.61
N GLY A 385 -7.95 29.82 0.80
CA GLY A 385 -8.83 30.87 1.31
C GLY A 385 -9.46 30.56 2.67
N THR A 386 -10.72 30.97 2.85
CA THR A 386 -11.51 30.71 4.06
C THR A 386 -12.00 29.27 4.18
N GLU A 387 -11.99 28.51 3.07
CA GLU A 387 -12.50 27.15 2.98
C GLU A 387 -11.37 26.10 3.13
N ASN A 388 -10.14 26.55 3.42
CA ASN A 388 -8.93 25.73 3.36
C ASN A 388 -9.04 24.39 4.07
N HIS A 389 -9.77 24.33 5.18
CA HIS A 389 -9.90 23.12 5.99
C HIS A 389 -11.23 22.37 5.82
N GLU A 390 -12.15 22.81 4.95
CA GLU A 390 -13.52 22.25 4.91
C GLU A 390 -13.63 20.76 4.62
N LEU A 391 -12.59 20.18 4.00
CA LEU A 391 -12.53 18.77 3.66
C LEU A 391 -11.69 17.94 4.61
N ARG A 392 -11.08 18.54 5.66
CA ARG A 392 -10.30 17.77 6.65
C ARG A 392 -11.17 16.70 7.28
N GLY A 393 -10.66 15.48 7.34
CA GLY A 393 -11.45 14.37 7.85
C GLY A 393 -10.71 13.05 7.92
N ALA A 394 -11.51 12.02 8.12
CA ALA A 394 -11.11 10.62 8.11
C ALA A 394 -12.18 9.81 7.40
N ARG A 395 -11.83 8.63 6.90
CA ARG A 395 -12.80 7.70 6.30
C ARG A 395 -13.02 6.51 7.23
N VAL A 396 -14.29 6.16 7.45
CA VAL A 396 -14.71 5.02 8.28
C VAL A 396 -15.25 3.93 7.39
N PHE A 397 -14.82 2.69 7.61
CA PHE A 397 -15.30 1.49 6.92
C PHE A 397 -16.04 0.62 7.91
N GLU A 398 -17.20 0.13 7.51
CA GLU A 398 -18.07 -0.71 8.33
C GLU A 398 -18.05 -2.13 7.80
N LEU A 399 -17.79 -3.07 8.70
CA LEU A 399 -17.79 -4.51 8.45
C LEU A 399 -18.80 -5.19 9.38
N ASP A 400 -19.55 -6.15 8.85
CA ASP A 400 -20.46 -7.02 9.59
C ASP A 400 -20.33 -8.46 9.07
N GLU A 401 -19.73 -9.35 9.87
CA GLU A 401 -19.50 -10.74 9.47
C GLU A 401 -20.78 -11.58 9.37
N ASN A 402 -21.94 -11.01 9.73
CA ASN A 402 -23.24 -11.64 9.54
C ASN A 402 -23.93 -11.20 8.23
N LYS A 403 -23.28 -10.36 7.42
CA LYS A 403 -23.76 -9.93 6.11
C LYS A 403 -22.94 -10.58 4.99
N ASP A 404 -23.60 -10.83 3.87
CA ASP A 404 -22.92 -11.30 2.67
C ASP A 404 -21.85 -10.30 2.23
N GLY A 405 -20.65 -10.78 1.95
CA GLY A 405 -19.52 -9.94 1.54
C GLY A 405 -18.77 -9.23 2.67
N VAL A 406 -19.31 -9.22 3.90
CA VAL A 406 -18.75 -8.64 5.15
C VAL A 406 -18.54 -7.13 5.14
N TYR A 407 -18.01 -6.55 4.06
CA TYR A 407 -17.89 -5.10 3.85
C TYR A 407 -19.24 -4.50 3.52
N THR A 408 -19.75 -3.62 4.38
CA THR A 408 -21.11 -3.05 4.25
C THR A 408 -21.12 -1.61 3.75
N GLY A 409 -19.97 -0.93 3.74
CA GLY A 409 -19.84 0.41 3.18
C GLY A 409 -18.85 1.30 3.93
N THR A 410 -18.74 2.54 3.45
CA THR A 410 -17.82 3.53 4.00
C THR A 410 -18.41 4.94 3.92
N ARG A 411 -17.95 5.83 4.80
CA ARG A 411 -18.31 7.25 4.83
C ARG A 411 -17.15 8.10 5.33
N THR A 412 -17.17 9.37 4.98
CA THR A 412 -16.23 10.37 5.49
C THR A 412 -16.80 11.02 6.75
N VAL A 413 -15.94 11.27 7.74
CA VAL A 413 -16.22 12.10 8.91
C VAL A 413 -15.37 13.35 8.78
N PHE A 414 -16.00 14.52 8.69
CA PHE A 414 -15.30 15.78 8.55
C PHE A 414 -15.05 16.47 9.89
N ALA A 415 -13.95 17.19 9.99
CA ALA A 415 -13.57 17.98 11.15
C ALA A 415 -14.63 19.04 11.50
N LYS A 416 -15.21 19.68 10.48
CA LYS A 416 -16.27 20.68 10.65
C LYS A 416 -17.51 20.10 11.34
N ASP A 417 -17.86 18.85 11.06
CA ASP A 417 -19.01 18.17 11.66
C ASP A 417 -18.76 17.78 13.12
N LEU A 418 -17.49 17.75 13.54
CA LEU A 418 -17.04 17.48 14.91
C LEU A 418 -16.79 18.77 15.71
N GLY A 419 -17.14 19.93 15.16
CA GLY A 419 -16.99 21.24 15.80
C GLY A 419 -15.53 21.67 16.02
N ILE A 420 -14.62 21.21 15.16
CA ILE A 420 -13.21 21.59 15.21
C ILE A 420 -13.03 22.98 14.58
N ASP A 421 -12.04 23.74 15.06
CA ASP A 421 -11.74 25.08 14.57
C ASP A 421 -11.20 25.05 13.12
N MET A 422 -12.02 25.55 12.19
CA MET A 422 -11.73 25.54 10.75
C MET A 422 -10.95 26.77 10.28
N SER A 423 -10.46 27.63 11.18
CA SER A 423 -9.72 28.85 10.81
C SER A 423 -8.42 28.54 10.06
N ALA A 424 -8.07 29.36 9.08
CA ALA A 424 -6.88 29.11 8.24
C ALA A 424 -5.55 29.27 9.00
N LYS A 425 -5.54 29.89 10.18
CA LYS A 425 -4.33 30.11 10.96
C LYS A 425 -3.89 28.79 11.60
N ALA A 426 -2.63 28.41 11.38
CA ALA A 426 -2.00 27.26 12.02
C ALA A 426 -2.03 27.35 13.55
N GLN A 427 -2.21 26.21 14.20
CA GLN A 427 -2.33 26.08 15.66
C GLN A 427 -1.38 24.97 16.16
N PRO A 428 -0.07 25.16 16.02
CA PRO A 428 0.92 24.16 16.42
C PRO A 428 0.85 23.91 17.92
N LEU A 429 1.18 22.70 18.35
CA LEU A 429 1.52 22.42 19.74
C LEU A 429 2.64 23.37 20.23
N ASP A 430 2.58 23.76 21.49
CA ASP A 430 3.65 24.56 22.12
C ASP A 430 4.96 23.75 22.16
N GLU A 431 4.86 22.47 22.53
CA GLU A 431 5.95 21.50 22.57
C GLU A 431 5.46 20.13 22.03
N PRO A 432 6.35 19.28 21.46
CA PRO A 432 6.00 17.93 21.06
C PRO A 432 5.45 17.09 22.22
N LEU A 433 4.57 16.13 21.93
CA LEU A 433 4.08 15.22 22.97
C LEU A 433 5.24 14.40 23.57
N PRO A 434 5.16 14.01 24.85
CA PRO A 434 6.16 13.15 25.47
C PRO A 434 6.40 11.89 24.62
N MET A 435 7.67 11.59 24.34
CA MET A 435 8.05 10.34 23.69
C MET A 435 8.00 9.18 24.70
N LYS A 436 7.62 8.00 24.20
CA LYS A 436 7.65 6.73 24.95
C LYS A 436 9.06 6.33 25.39
#